data_AF-A0A646IJD7-F1
#
_entry.id   AF-A0A646IJD7-F1
#
_cell.length_a   1.000
_cell.length_b   1.000
_cell.length_c   1.000
_cell.angle_alpha   90.00
_cell.angle_beta   90.00
_cell.angle_gamma   90.00
#
_symmetry.space_group_name_H-M   'P 1'
#
loop_
_entity.id
_entity.type
_entity.pdbx_description
1 polymer ?
#
loop_
_entity_poly.entity_id
_entity_poly.type
_entity_poly.pdbx_seq_one_letter_code
_entity_poly.pdbx_strand_id
1 'polypeptide(L)'
;PLPAERLPLHEAGGRTLASDIHSGQSLPPFDNSAMDGFALRANGTAFEAGTEFAVQGWQAAGDAGAEGGEGTWEIMTGARMPVGLDTVVPVENGEILASEDGRPTRIALKGTVKPGQNVRLRGEDVSDGERVLQAGQVLDVNARTLLHAIGVGEVAVVARPKAAVIATGKELVTEAAQALESGQI
;
A
#
# COMPACT_ATOMS: atom_id res chain seq x y z
N PRO A 1 32.36 -12.08 5.41
CA PRO A 1 31.16 -11.21 5.48
C PRO A 1 31.38 -10.11 6.52
N LEU A 2 31.11 -8.84 6.18
CA LEU A 2 31.14 -7.76 7.18
C LEU A 2 29.99 -7.94 8.18
N PRO A 3 30.15 -7.51 9.44
CA PRO A 3 29.10 -7.64 10.45
C PRO A 3 27.86 -6.84 10.04
N ALA A 4 26.70 -7.31 10.49
CA ALA A 4 25.45 -6.56 10.34
C ALA A 4 25.42 -5.39 11.34
N GLU A 5 24.82 -4.27 10.93
CA GLU A 5 24.46 -3.15 11.79
C GLU A 5 22.97 -2.82 11.60
N ARG A 6 22.31 -2.30 12.64
CA ARG A 6 20.93 -1.81 12.53
C ARG A 6 20.93 -0.32 12.29
N LEU A 7 20.11 0.11 11.33
CA LEU A 7 19.89 1.51 11.02
C LEU A 7 18.39 1.81 10.95
N PRO A 8 17.98 3.04 11.30
CA PRO A 8 16.68 3.56 10.92
C PRO A 8 16.47 3.43 9.41
N LEU A 9 15.26 3.04 8.98
CA LEU A 9 14.95 2.80 7.57
C LEU A 9 15.27 4.01 6.67
N HIS A 10 15.11 5.24 7.19
CA HIS A 10 15.38 6.47 6.45
C HIS A 10 16.88 6.67 6.14
N GLU A 11 17.78 6.12 6.95
CA GLU A 11 19.24 6.14 6.76
C GLU A 11 19.75 4.94 5.95
N ALA A 12 18.91 3.93 5.74
CA ALA A 12 19.29 2.66 5.12
C ALA A 12 19.32 2.68 3.58
N GLY A 13 19.15 3.86 2.96
CA GLY A 13 19.21 4.00 1.50
C GLY A 13 20.52 3.52 0.89
N GLY A 14 20.44 2.67 -0.13
CA GLY A 14 21.60 2.10 -0.82
C GLY A 14 22.42 1.13 0.03
N ARG A 15 21.93 0.73 1.20
CA ARG A 15 22.54 -0.32 2.03
C ARG A 15 22.10 -1.70 1.56
N THR A 16 22.91 -2.72 1.81
CA THR A 16 22.58 -4.11 1.51
C THR A 16 21.97 -4.79 2.73
N LEU A 17 20.82 -5.46 2.58
CA LEU A 17 20.17 -6.20 3.67
C LEU A 17 21.04 -7.35 4.18
N ALA A 18 21.13 -7.48 5.51
CA ALA A 18 21.86 -8.56 6.15
C ALA A 18 21.01 -9.83 6.36
N SER A 19 19.68 -9.70 6.37
CA SER A 19 18.74 -10.80 6.59
C SER A 19 17.48 -10.59 5.76
N ASP A 20 16.75 -11.68 5.49
CA ASP A 20 15.42 -11.64 4.90
C ASP A 20 14.47 -10.80 5.79
N ILE A 21 13.53 -10.11 5.16
CA ILE A 21 12.46 -9.39 5.85
C ILE A 21 11.15 -10.07 5.49
N HIS A 22 10.40 -10.42 6.54
CA HIS A 22 9.06 -10.95 6.45
C HIS A 22 8.08 -9.88 6.96
N SER A 23 6.93 -9.76 6.31
CA SER A 23 5.88 -8.85 6.77
C SER A 23 5.28 -9.37 8.07
N GLY A 24 5.05 -8.48 9.03
CA GLY A 24 4.32 -8.78 10.27
C GLY A 24 2.84 -8.38 10.21
N GLN A 25 2.35 -8.01 9.02
CA GLN A 25 0.96 -7.65 8.78
C GLN A 25 0.58 -7.86 7.31
N SER A 26 -0.73 -7.90 7.06
CA SER A 26 -1.27 -7.93 5.70
C SER A 26 -1.33 -6.51 5.11
N LEU A 27 -1.11 -6.38 3.80
CA LEU A 27 -1.43 -5.18 3.02
C LEU A 27 -2.41 -5.53 1.89
N PRO A 28 -3.57 -4.85 1.81
CA PRO A 28 -4.17 -4.04 2.87
C PRO A 28 -4.44 -4.89 4.14
N PRO A 29 -4.58 -4.26 5.33
CA PRO A 29 -4.79 -4.96 6.59
C PRO A 29 -6.22 -5.50 6.78
N PHE A 30 -7.15 -5.09 5.94
CA PHE A 30 -8.55 -5.50 5.92
C PHE A 30 -9.10 -5.37 4.51
N ASP A 31 -10.21 -6.05 4.22
CA ASP A 31 -10.92 -5.88 2.96
C ASP A 31 -11.45 -4.45 2.87
N ASN A 32 -11.18 -3.75 1.77
CA ASN A 32 -11.57 -2.35 1.59
C ASN A 32 -12.11 -2.07 0.20
N SER A 33 -12.89 -0.99 0.08
CA SER A 33 -13.40 -0.56 -1.22
C SER A 33 -12.28 -0.04 -2.13
N ALA A 34 -12.30 -0.45 -3.39
CA ALA A 34 -11.42 0.07 -4.44
C ALA A 34 -11.96 1.36 -5.10
N MET A 35 -13.24 1.69 -4.88
CA MET A 35 -13.96 2.78 -5.55
C MET A 35 -14.96 3.45 -4.59
N ASP A 36 -15.41 4.65 -4.91
CA ASP A 36 -16.59 5.24 -4.26
C ASP A 36 -17.85 4.61 -4.85
N GLY A 37 -18.84 4.29 -4.01
CA GLY A 37 -20.08 3.67 -4.49
C GLY A 37 -20.90 2.98 -3.43
N PHE A 38 -21.37 1.77 -3.73
CA PHE A 38 -22.31 1.02 -2.90
C PHE A 38 -21.81 -0.40 -2.63
N ALA A 39 -21.57 -0.73 -1.37
CA ALA A 39 -21.26 -2.08 -0.91
C ALA A 39 -22.54 -2.92 -0.81
N LEU A 40 -22.47 -4.13 -1.35
CA LEU A 40 -23.55 -5.11 -1.46
C LEU A 40 -23.07 -6.48 -0.99
N ARG A 41 -24.03 -7.35 -0.68
CA ARG A 41 -23.80 -8.78 -0.44
C ARG A 41 -24.20 -9.59 -1.67
N ALA A 42 -23.23 -9.98 -2.50
CA ALA A 42 -23.47 -10.82 -3.67
C ALA A 42 -23.44 -12.32 -3.35
N ASN A 43 -22.58 -12.77 -2.42
CA ASN A 43 -22.35 -14.17 -2.08
C ASN A 43 -22.20 -15.09 -3.31
N GLY A 44 -21.43 -14.64 -4.31
CA GLY A 44 -21.21 -15.40 -5.56
C GLY A 44 -22.35 -15.31 -6.59
N THR A 45 -23.39 -14.52 -6.34
CA THR A 45 -24.51 -14.30 -7.27
C THR A 45 -24.38 -12.94 -7.95
N ALA A 46 -24.44 -12.92 -9.28
CA ALA A 46 -24.44 -11.66 -10.04
C ALA A 46 -25.79 -10.94 -9.91
N PHE A 47 -25.77 -9.61 -10.01
CA PHE A 47 -26.98 -8.80 -10.10
C PHE A 47 -27.15 -8.24 -11.51
N GLU A 48 -28.39 -8.16 -11.96
CA GLU A 48 -28.75 -7.62 -13.27
C GLU A 48 -28.99 -6.11 -13.20
N ALA A 49 -28.92 -5.44 -14.36
CA ALA A 49 -29.32 -4.05 -14.47
C ALA A 49 -30.79 -3.85 -14.05
N GLY A 50 -31.09 -2.74 -13.39
CA GLY A 50 -32.40 -2.42 -12.82
C GLY A 50 -32.68 -3.08 -11.46
N THR A 51 -31.79 -3.94 -10.95
CA THR A 51 -31.94 -4.44 -9.57
C THR A 51 -31.84 -3.28 -8.60
N GLU A 52 -32.79 -3.21 -7.66
CA GLU A 52 -32.88 -2.11 -6.71
C GLU A 52 -32.50 -2.53 -5.30
N PHE A 53 -31.92 -1.59 -4.56
CA PHE A 53 -31.51 -1.82 -3.18
C PHE A 53 -31.86 -0.63 -2.28
N ALA A 54 -32.27 -0.94 -1.05
CA ALA A 54 -32.37 0.04 0.01
C ALA A 54 -30.99 0.26 0.64
N VAL A 55 -30.57 1.53 0.70
CA VAL A 55 -29.31 1.93 1.32
C VAL A 55 -29.57 2.20 2.81
N GLN A 56 -28.85 1.49 3.67
CA GLN A 56 -29.12 1.44 5.12
C GLN A 56 -28.10 2.21 5.96
N GLY A 57 -26.98 2.59 5.36
CA GLY A 57 -25.89 3.27 6.05
C GLY A 57 -24.81 3.73 5.09
N TRP A 58 -23.76 4.29 5.68
CA TRP A 58 -22.57 4.74 4.94
C TRP A 58 -21.29 4.42 5.72
N GLN A 59 -20.18 4.25 5.01
CA GLN A 59 -18.88 3.89 5.58
C GLN A 59 -17.77 4.69 4.88
N ALA A 60 -17.02 5.49 5.63
CA ALA A 60 -15.89 6.26 5.10
C ALA A 60 -14.52 5.66 5.50
N ALA A 61 -13.47 6.13 4.82
CA ALA A 61 -12.10 5.76 5.15
C ALA A 61 -11.73 6.30 6.55
N GLY A 62 -11.15 5.43 7.38
CA GLY A 62 -10.77 5.74 8.76
C GLY A 62 -11.84 5.39 9.80
N ASP A 63 -13.08 5.15 9.39
CA ASP A 63 -14.14 4.66 10.29
C ASP A 63 -13.86 3.20 10.72
N ALA A 64 -14.35 2.84 11.92
CA ALA A 64 -14.42 1.43 12.31
C ALA A 64 -15.38 0.67 11.38
N GLY A 65 -15.12 -0.62 11.14
CA GLY A 65 -15.99 -1.41 10.27
C GLY A 65 -17.40 -1.56 10.84
N ALA A 66 -18.41 -1.19 10.07
CA ALA A 66 -19.82 -1.40 10.41
C ALA A 66 -20.25 -2.86 10.24
N GLU A 67 -21.31 -3.24 10.94
CA GLU A 67 -22.05 -4.47 10.68
C GLU A 67 -22.98 -4.24 9.48
N GLY A 68 -22.60 -4.75 8.31
CA GLY A 68 -23.32 -4.51 7.06
C GLY A 68 -24.65 -5.26 6.96
N GLY A 69 -24.71 -6.44 7.57
CA GLY A 69 -25.88 -7.33 7.51
C GLY A 69 -26.20 -7.75 6.08
N GLU A 70 -27.47 -7.64 5.69
CA GLU A 70 -27.94 -7.86 4.31
C GLU A 70 -28.22 -6.54 3.56
N GLY A 71 -27.89 -5.42 4.19
CA GLY A 71 -28.16 -4.08 3.66
C GLY A 71 -27.15 -3.61 2.62
N THR A 72 -27.55 -2.63 1.82
CA THR A 72 -26.63 -1.87 0.97
C THR A 72 -26.07 -0.68 1.73
N TRP A 73 -24.79 -0.40 1.54
CA TRP A 73 -24.11 0.71 2.22
C TRP A 73 -23.44 1.61 1.19
N GLU A 74 -23.64 2.92 1.32
CA GLU A 74 -22.77 3.88 0.63
C GLU A 74 -21.34 3.73 1.18
N ILE A 75 -20.34 3.62 0.32
CA ILE A 75 -18.97 3.34 0.73
C ILE A 75 -17.99 4.19 -0.06
N MET A 76 -16.96 4.69 0.63
CA MET A 76 -15.89 5.48 0.02
C MET A 76 -14.65 4.62 -0.24
N THR A 77 -13.82 5.06 -1.17
CA THR A 77 -12.55 4.43 -1.53
C THR A 77 -11.65 4.30 -0.30
N GLY A 78 -11.08 3.11 -0.11
CA GLY A 78 -10.23 2.79 1.04
C GLY A 78 -10.99 2.53 2.35
N ALA A 79 -12.31 2.73 2.39
CA ALA A 79 -13.11 2.38 3.54
C ALA A 79 -13.16 0.85 3.73
N ARG A 80 -13.12 0.41 5.00
CA ARG A 80 -13.24 -1.01 5.36
C ARG A 80 -14.60 -1.53 4.91
N MET A 81 -14.63 -2.72 4.32
CA MET A 81 -15.89 -3.35 3.94
C MET A 81 -16.76 -3.62 5.19
N PRO A 82 -18.05 -3.22 5.20
CA PRO A 82 -18.97 -3.63 6.24
C PRO A 82 -19.10 -5.16 6.30
N VAL A 83 -19.21 -5.70 7.52
CA VAL A 83 -19.26 -7.15 7.74
C VAL A 83 -20.44 -7.77 6.97
N GLY A 84 -20.14 -8.80 6.18
CA GLY A 84 -21.13 -9.52 5.37
C GLY A 84 -21.31 -9.00 3.94
N LEU A 85 -20.73 -7.84 3.59
CA LEU A 85 -20.71 -7.31 2.23
C LEU A 85 -19.40 -7.67 1.53
N ASP A 86 -19.49 -8.03 0.27
CA ASP A 86 -18.38 -8.64 -0.48
C ASP A 86 -18.16 -8.01 -1.86
N THR A 87 -18.96 -7.02 -2.24
CA THR A 87 -18.99 -6.48 -3.60
C THR A 87 -19.24 -4.98 -3.56
N VAL A 88 -18.53 -4.20 -4.38
CA VAL A 88 -18.76 -2.76 -4.51
C VAL A 88 -19.19 -2.39 -5.93
N VAL A 89 -20.28 -1.65 -6.03
CA VAL A 89 -20.76 -1.04 -7.28
C VAL A 89 -20.30 0.42 -7.30
N PRO A 90 -19.52 0.85 -8.32
CA PRO A 90 -19.10 2.24 -8.42
C PRO A 90 -20.31 3.19 -8.50
N VAL A 91 -20.18 4.39 -7.93
CA VAL A 91 -21.28 5.38 -7.88
C VAL A 91 -21.82 5.71 -9.27
N GLU A 92 -20.96 5.75 -10.30
CA GLU A 92 -21.36 5.98 -11.69
C GLU A 92 -22.30 4.90 -12.24
N ASN A 93 -22.19 3.67 -11.71
CA ASN A 93 -23.01 2.52 -12.07
C ASN A 93 -24.24 2.34 -11.17
N GLY A 94 -24.44 3.23 -10.19
CA GLY A 94 -25.67 3.37 -9.42
C GLY A 94 -26.53 4.52 -9.93
N GLU A 95 -27.84 4.31 -10.00
CA GLU A 95 -28.82 5.37 -10.14
C GLU A 95 -29.50 5.59 -8.80
N ILE A 96 -29.46 6.82 -8.29
CA ILE A 96 -30.11 7.15 -7.02
C ILE A 96 -31.60 7.37 -7.29
N LEU A 97 -32.44 6.51 -6.72
CA LEU A 97 -33.90 6.57 -6.88
C LEU A 97 -34.58 7.39 -5.78
N ALA A 98 -33.97 7.43 -4.59
CA ALA A 98 -34.45 8.22 -3.47
C ALA A 98 -33.28 8.65 -2.58
N SER A 99 -33.43 9.84 -1.97
CA SER A 99 -32.49 10.40 -1.01
C SER A 99 -33.22 11.07 0.14
N GLU A 100 -32.59 11.07 1.31
CA GLU A 100 -33.03 11.77 2.51
C GLU A 100 -31.80 12.48 3.12
N ASP A 101 -31.94 13.75 3.51
CA ASP A 101 -30.84 14.58 4.05
C ASP A 101 -29.55 14.57 3.21
N GLY A 102 -29.68 14.51 1.88
CA GLY A 102 -28.56 14.48 0.95
C GLY A 102 -27.84 13.13 0.85
N ARG A 103 -28.34 12.08 1.50
CA ARG A 103 -27.83 10.71 1.41
C ARG A 103 -28.77 9.82 0.59
N PRO A 104 -28.25 8.91 -0.25
CA PRO A 104 -29.07 7.95 -0.96
C PRO A 104 -29.73 6.99 0.03
N THR A 105 -31.03 6.75 -0.13
CA THR A 105 -31.81 5.75 0.62
C THR A 105 -32.26 4.59 -0.26
N ARG A 106 -32.26 4.78 -1.58
CA ARG A 106 -32.56 3.73 -2.56
C ARG A 106 -31.79 3.94 -3.86
N ILE A 107 -31.27 2.86 -4.42
CA ILE A 107 -30.55 2.85 -5.69
C ILE A 107 -31.07 1.78 -6.65
N ALA A 108 -30.82 1.96 -7.94
CA ALA A 108 -30.90 0.92 -8.97
C ALA A 108 -29.52 0.72 -9.62
N LEU A 109 -29.23 -0.51 -10.03
CA LEU A 109 -28.03 -0.80 -10.81
C LEU A 109 -28.22 -0.38 -12.27
N LYS A 110 -27.29 0.39 -12.84
CA LYS A 110 -27.32 0.73 -14.27
C LYS A 110 -26.80 -0.39 -15.18
N GLY A 111 -26.13 -1.38 -14.60
CA GLY A 111 -25.50 -2.49 -15.34
C GLY A 111 -25.38 -3.74 -14.47
N THR A 112 -24.95 -4.83 -15.09
CA THR A 112 -24.69 -6.09 -14.38
C THR A 112 -23.51 -5.95 -13.42
N VAL A 113 -23.64 -6.52 -12.23
CA VAL A 113 -22.62 -6.48 -11.16
C VAL A 113 -22.12 -7.89 -10.91
N LYS A 114 -20.79 -8.07 -10.97
CA LYS A 114 -20.15 -9.35 -10.66
C LYS A 114 -19.83 -9.44 -9.17
N PRO A 115 -19.97 -10.62 -8.54
CA PRO A 115 -19.54 -10.83 -7.17
C PRO A 115 -18.06 -10.51 -6.98
N GLY A 116 -17.71 -9.88 -5.86
CA GLY A 116 -16.31 -9.60 -5.50
C GLY A 116 -15.69 -8.40 -6.23
N GLN A 117 -16.40 -7.75 -7.15
CA GLN A 117 -15.79 -6.65 -7.91
C GLN A 117 -15.53 -5.43 -7.01
N ASN A 118 -14.46 -4.70 -7.32
CA ASN A 118 -14.04 -3.47 -6.66
C ASN A 118 -13.82 -3.59 -5.14
N VAL A 119 -13.50 -4.79 -4.66
CA VAL A 119 -13.03 -5.03 -3.29
C VAL A 119 -11.55 -5.39 -3.37
N ARG A 120 -10.75 -4.67 -2.57
CA ARG A 120 -9.35 -5.00 -2.31
C ARG A 120 -9.31 -5.93 -1.11
N LEU A 121 -8.82 -7.15 -1.29
CA LEU A 121 -8.83 -8.15 -0.22
C LEU A 121 -7.65 -7.95 0.71
N ARG A 122 -7.86 -8.25 2.00
CA ARG A 122 -6.81 -8.29 3.00
C ARG A 122 -5.66 -9.14 2.49
N GLY A 123 -4.47 -8.55 2.45
CA GLY A 123 -3.25 -9.25 2.07
C GLY A 123 -3.11 -9.53 0.58
N GLU A 124 -3.91 -8.90 -0.29
CA GLU A 124 -3.77 -9.05 -1.74
C GLU A 124 -2.42 -8.55 -2.26
N ASP A 125 -1.84 -7.51 -1.62
CA ASP A 125 -0.54 -6.96 -1.99
C ASP A 125 0.59 -7.71 -1.25
N VAL A 126 0.42 -7.91 0.06
CA VAL A 126 1.39 -8.60 0.93
C VAL A 126 0.65 -9.38 2.01
N SER A 127 0.93 -10.67 2.12
CA SER A 127 0.38 -11.51 3.18
C SER A 127 1.17 -11.39 4.49
N ASP A 128 0.49 -11.64 5.61
CA ASP A 128 1.17 -11.76 6.90
C ASP A 128 2.14 -12.94 6.88
N GLY A 129 3.37 -12.73 7.34
CA GLY A 129 4.46 -13.70 7.26
C GLY A 129 5.12 -13.85 5.89
N GLU A 130 4.66 -13.13 4.86
CA GLU A 130 5.27 -13.18 3.53
C GLU A 130 6.68 -12.59 3.55
N ARG A 131 7.63 -13.24 2.89
CA ARG A 131 8.97 -12.70 2.70
C ARG A 131 8.98 -11.62 1.62
N VAL A 132 8.99 -10.36 2.06
CA VAL A 132 8.95 -9.19 1.18
C VAL A 132 10.31 -8.82 0.59
N LEU A 133 11.40 -9.10 1.31
CA LEU A 133 12.77 -8.86 0.84
C LEU A 133 13.72 -9.97 1.29
N GLN A 134 14.72 -10.24 0.49
CA GLN A 134 15.77 -11.23 0.70
C GLN A 134 17.08 -10.57 1.13
N ALA A 135 17.83 -11.25 1.99
CA ALA A 135 19.20 -10.90 2.35
C ALA A 135 20.07 -10.72 1.09
N GLY A 136 20.94 -9.71 1.10
CA GLY A 136 21.78 -9.36 -0.04
C GLY A 136 21.15 -8.39 -1.05
N GLN A 137 19.85 -8.09 -0.94
CA GLN A 137 19.24 -7.03 -1.75
C GLN A 137 19.69 -5.63 -1.30
N VAL A 138 19.82 -4.72 -2.25
CA VAL A 138 20.08 -3.30 -1.99
C VAL A 138 18.75 -2.60 -1.70
N LEU A 139 18.73 -1.80 -0.63
CA LEU A 139 17.58 -1.00 -0.24
C LEU A 139 17.47 0.25 -1.12
N ASP A 140 16.85 0.07 -2.28
CA ASP A 140 16.42 1.15 -3.17
C ASP A 140 15.14 1.85 -2.67
N VAL A 141 14.61 2.77 -3.47
CA VAL A 141 13.40 3.53 -3.13
C VAL A 141 12.19 2.61 -2.99
N ASN A 142 12.04 1.60 -3.86
CA ASN A 142 10.89 0.70 -3.85
C ASN A 142 10.91 -0.21 -2.63
N ALA A 143 12.06 -0.81 -2.33
CA ALA A 143 12.26 -1.61 -1.13
C ALA A 143 11.94 -0.81 0.14
N ARG A 144 12.42 0.43 0.22
CA ARG A 144 12.13 1.29 1.37
C ARG A 144 10.66 1.68 1.48
N THR A 145 9.98 1.97 0.37
CA THR A 145 8.55 2.28 0.36
C THR A 145 7.73 1.09 0.86
N LEU A 146 8.04 -0.13 0.38
CA LEU A 146 7.40 -1.35 0.85
C LEU A 146 7.61 -1.56 2.36
N LEU A 147 8.86 -1.45 2.82
CA LEU A 147 9.18 -1.57 4.25
C LEU A 147 8.46 -0.53 5.11
N HIS A 148 8.31 0.70 4.62
CA HIS A 148 7.52 1.71 5.31
C HIS A 148 6.03 1.35 5.36
N ALA A 149 5.47 0.87 4.24
CA ALA A 149 4.07 0.45 4.16
C ALA A 149 3.75 -0.71 5.12
N ILE A 150 4.68 -1.66 5.30
CA ILE A 150 4.54 -2.75 6.27
C ILE A 150 5.01 -2.37 7.70
N GLY A 151 5.30 -1.10 7.97
CA GLY A 151 5.58 -0.62 9.33
C GLY A 151 6.97 -0.93 9.88
N VAL A 152 7.96 -1.23 9.03
CA VAL A 152 9.35 -1.49 9.44
C VAL A 152 10.09 -0.17 9.70
N GLY A 153 10.44 0.08 10.96
CA GLY A 153 11.18 1.30 11.37
C GLY A 153 12.70 1.19 11.27
N GLU A 154 13.25 -0.02 11.43
CA GLU A 154 14.68 -0.29 11.41
C GLU A 154 14.99 -1.57 10.64
N VAL A 155 16.18 -1.63 10.04
CA VAL A 155 16.63 -2.77 9.24
C VAL A 155 18.05 -3.18 9.60
N ALA A 156 18.31 -4.48 9.55
CA ALA A 156 19.66 -5.02 9.64
C ALA A 156 20.31 -4.98 8.26
N VAL A 157 21.42 -4.26 8.14
CA VAL A 157 22.18 -4.11 6.89
C VAL A 157 23.62 -4.54 7.08
N VAL A 158 24.26 -5.01 6.01
CA VAL A 158 25.69 -5.32 6.01
C VAL A 158 26.48 -4.03 6.19
N ALA A 159 27.41 -3.98 7.14
CA ALA A 159 28.29 -2.82 7.34
C ALA A 159 29.04 -2.47 6.04
N ARG A 160 29.24 -1.17 5.78
CA ARG A 160 29.98 -0.74 4.59
C ARG A 160 31.46 -1.15 4.69
N PRO A 161 32.06 -1.68 3.61
CA PRO A 161 33.50 -1.88 3.55
C PRO A 161 34.21 -0.55 3.79
N LYS A 162 35.21 -0.55 4.67
CA LYS A 162 36.12 0.58 4.87
C LYS A 162 37.36 0.34 4.03
N ALA A 163 37.61 1.22 3.07
CA ALA A 163 38.81 1.20 2.24
C ALA A 163 39.56 2.53 2.41
N ALA A 164 40.87 2.45 2.58
CA ALA A 164 41.75 3.62 2.54
C ALA A 164 42.31 3.76 1.11
N VAL A 165 42.25 4.96 0.56
CA VAL A 165 42.82 5.30 -0.75
C VAL A 165 43.93 6.31 -0.52
N ILE A 166 45.12 6.00 -1.05
CA ILE A 166 46.29 6.87 -0.96
C ILE A 166 46.71 7.20 -2.39
N ALA A 167 46.69 8.49 -2.71
CA ALA A 167 47.26 9.00 -3.95
C ALA A 167 48.68 9.53 -3.67
N THR A 168 49.64 9.18 -4.52
CA THR A 168 51.04 9.59 -4.38
C THR A 168 51.55 10.12 -5.71
N GLY A 169 52.21 11.27 -5.65
CA GLY A 169 52.73 11.98 -6.82
C GLY A 169 53.01 13.42 -6.39
N LYS A 170 54.17 13.96 -6.78
CA LYS A 170 54.53 15.35 -6.44
C LYS A 170 53.71 16.36 -7.27
N GLU A 171 53.24 15.90 -8.42
CA GLU A 171 52.38 16.61 -9.35
C GLU A 171 50.93 16.73 -8.85
N LEU A 172 50.46 15.85 -7.96
CA LEU A 172 49.06 15.79 -7.58
C LEU A 172 48.64 16.95 -6.68
N VAL A 173 47.63 17.71 -7.08
CA VAL A 173 46.98 18.74 -6.26
C VAL A 173 45.67 18.22 -5.70
N THR A 174 45.50 18.29 -4.37
CA THR A 174 44.31 17.72 -3.68
C THR A 174 43.17 18.73 -3.51
N GLU A 175 43.44 20.02 -3.63
CA GLU A 175 42.46 21.08 -3.43
C GLU A 175 41.69 21.36 -4.73
N ALA A 176 40.39 21.05 -4.74
CA ALA A 176 39.55 21.06 -5.95
C ALA A 176 39.43 22.42 -6.68
N ALA A 177 39.84 23.52 -6.04
CA ALA A 177 39.79 24.87 -6.59
C ALA A 177 41.16 25.57 -6.65
N GLN A 178 42.25 24.86 -6.35
CA GLN A 178 43.59 25.41 -6.45
C GLN A 178 44.00 25.51 -7.93
N ALA A 179 44.51 26.67 -8.33
CA ALA A 179 45.10 26.83 -9.65
C ALA A 179 46.39 25.99 -9.74
N LEU A 180 46.51 25.21 -10.81
CA LEU A 180 47.68 24.36 -11.04
C LEU A 180 48.89 25.22 -11.41
N GLU A 181 50.01 24.96 -10.75
CA GLU A 181 51.31 25.45 -11.14
C GLU A 181 51.95 24.55 -12.21
N SER A 182 53.08 25.00 -12.76
CA SER A 182 53.83 24.20 -13.74
C SER A 182 54.25 22.85 -13.14
N GLY A 183 53.82 21.76 -13.79
CA GLY A 183 54.10 20.39 -13.35
C GLY A 183 53.13 19.82 -12.32
N GLN A 184 52.01 20.52 -12.05
CA GLN A 184 50.91 20.01 -11.25
C GLN A 184 49.75 19.50 -12.13
N ILE A 185 48.98 18.53 -11.63
CA ILE A 185 47.75 17.98 -12.22
C ILE A 185 46.64 17.84 -11.17
#